data_AF-A0A2A4QDJ8-F1
#
_entry.id   AF-A0A2A4QDJ8-F1
#
_cell.length_a   1.000
_cell.length_b   1.000
_cell.length_c   1.000
_cell.angle_alpha   90.00
_cell.angle_beta   90.00
_cell.angle_gamma   90.00
#
_symmetry.space_group_name_H-M   'P 1'
#
loop_
_entity.id
_entity.type
_entity.pdbx_description
1 polymer ?
#
loop_
_entity_poly.entity_id
_entity_poly.type
_entity_poly.pdbx_seq_one_letter_code
_entity_poly.pdbx_strand_id
1 'polypeptide(L)'
;MKIIALFLVLASFFSFQTYAQEVEPVKVPPVKGLKNTIYIHPVELIASTFKLSYERAFGAKENSVMIVAGFLLREGTDTEESGASGEIHLRLTLLKIARTTKFGLKIYAAPFFKAQYIDRGYTEERCTLYSTGWNYTCLESVEIGHGSYIRSYAGGLVAGVKLTFVQKIAIGIYVGGQARYVDHSPFENENYESYFGEDIAPDILPFSLINEIENDPTRTGILPLVGFQFGFSF
;
A
#
# COMPACT_ATOMS: atom_id res chain seq x y z
N MET A 1 20.05 -16.97 -2.86
CA MET A 1 19.23 -17.99 -3.55
C MET A 1 17.91 -18.38 -2.86
N LYS A 2 17.63 -17.96 -1.61
CA LYS A 2 16.37 -18.31 -0.90
C LYS A 2 15.14 -17.50 -1.36
N ILE A 3 15.34 -16.33 -1.98
CA ILE A 3 14.28 -15.40 -2.40
C ILE A 3 13.46 -15.93 -3.60
N ILE A 4 14.07 -16.69 -4.51
CA ILE A 4 13.39 -17.26 -5.69
C ILE A 4 12.40 -18.35 -5.29
N ALA A 5 12.70 -19.11 -4.23
CA ALA A 5 11.81 -20.15 -3.72
C ALA A 5 10.53 -19.58 -3.10
N LEU A 6 10.63 -18.44 -2.38
CA LEU A 6 9.47 -17.78 -1.78
C LEU A 6 8.50 -17.23 -2.85
N PHE A 7 9.02 -16.71 -3.95
CA PHE A 7 8.21 -16.18 -5.06
C PHE A 7 7.44 -17.28 -5.82
N LEU A 8 8.04 -18.48 -5.94
CA LEU A 8 7.37 -19.65 -6.55
C LEU A 8 6.28 -20.25 -5.65
N VAL A 9 6.46 -20.22 -4.33
CA VAL A 9 5.45 -20.69 -3.38
C VAL A 9 4.24 -19.74 -3.35
N LEU A 10 4.44 -18.43 -3.37
CA LEU A 10 3.34 -17.46 -3.46
C LEU A 10 2.55 -17.54 -4.78
N ALA A 11 3.19 -17.88 -5.90
CA ALA A 11 2.51 -18.09 -7.17
C ALA A 11 1.59 -19.33 -7.15
N SER A 12 1.91 -20.35 -6.35
CA SER A 12 1.10 -21.59 -6.24
C SER A 12 -0.14 -21.47 -5.34
N PHE A 13 -0.23 -20.46 -4.48
CA PHE A 13 -1.41 -20.25 -3.62
C PHE A 13 -2.57 -19.51 -4.30
N PHE A 14 -2.38 -18.97 -5.51
CA PHE A 14 -3.45 -18.29 -6.26
C PHE A 14 -4.29 -19.19 -7.17
N SER A 15 -4.03 -20.49 -7.22
CA SER A 15 -4.94 -21.47 -7.84
C SER A 15 -6.14 -21.77 -6.93
N PHE A 16 -6.97 -20.75 -6.66
CA PHE A 16 -8.30 -20.97 -6.14
C PHE A 16 -9.10 -21.78 -7.16
N GLN A 17 -9.42 -23.03 -6.82
CA GLN A 17 -10.44 -23.80 -7.51
C GLN A 17 -11.80 -23.13 -7.26
N THR A 18 -12.16 -22.17 -8.11
CA THR A 18 -13.54 -21.75 -8.25
C THR A 18 -14.34 -22.92 -8.80
N TYR A 19 -15.09 -23.59 -7.92
CA TYR A 19 -16.20 -24.44 -8.34
C TYR A 19 -17.23 -23.55 -9.04
N ALA A 20 -17.18 -23.53 -10.38
CA ALA A 20 -18.18 -22.90 -11.19
C ALA A 20 -19.47 -23.71 -11.03
N GLN A 21 -20.42 -23.17 -10.26
CA GLN A 21 -21.78 -23.67 -10.24
C GLN A 21 -22.39 -23.39 -11.61
N GLU A 22 -22.80 -24.45 -12.31
CA GLU A 22 -23.38 -24.37 -13.65
C GLU A 22 -24.80 -23.78 -13.53
N VAL A 23 -24.88 -22.45 -13.52
CA VAL A 23 -26.15 -21.72 -13.62
C VAL A 23 -26.58 -21.78 -15.07
N GLU A 24 -27.83 -22.20 -15.31
CA GLU A 24 -28.43 -22.21 -16.65
C GLU A 24 -28.15 -20.90 -17.38
N PRO A 25 -27.79 -20.95 -18.68
CA PRO A 25 -27.43 -19.77 -19.43
C PRO A 25 -28.67 -18.90 -19.65
N VAL A 26 -28.92 -17.99 -18.71
CA VAL A 26 -29.70 -16.78 -18.98
C VAL A 26 -29.04 -16.17 -20.20
N LYS A 27 -29.78 -16.03 -21.31
CA LYS A 27 -29.34 -15.33 -22.53
C LYS A 27 -29.17 -13.85 -22.22
N VAL A 28 -28.14 -13.52 -21.45
CA VAL A 28 -27.66 -12.17 -21.25
C VAL A 28 -26.98 -11.77 -22.57
N PRO A 29 -27.36 -10.64 -23.18
CA PRO A 29 -26.65 -10.15 -24.36
C PRO A 29 -25.15 -10.10 -24.06
N PRO A 30 -24.27 -10.44 -25.02
CA PRO A 30 -22.83 -10.47 -24.79
C PRO A 30 -22.41 -9.12 -24.20
N VAL A 31 -21.93 -9.13 -22.97
CA VAL A 31 -21.39 -7.94 -22.30
C VAL A 31 -20.08 -7.61 -23.02
N LYS A 32 -20.19 -6.91 -24.16
CA LYS A 32 -19.06 -6.26 -24.82
C LYS A 32 -18.41 -5.35 -23.79
N GLY A 33 -17.12 -5.57 -23.50
CA GLY A 33 -16.29 -4.59 -22.79
C GLY A 33 -15.89 -4.92 -21.36
N LEU A 34 -15.90 -6.20 -20.94
CA LEU A 34 -15.10 -6.58 -19.77
C LEU A 34 -13.63 -6.35 -20.10
N LYS A 35 -13.03 -5.39 -19.41
CA LYS A 35 -11.64 -4.97 -19.63
C LYS A 35 -10.89 -5.10 -18.33
N ASN A 36 -9.79 -5.83 -18.37
CA ASN A 36 -8.92 -6.00 -17.22
C ASN A 36 -7.79 -4.98 -17.31
N THR A 37 -7.28 -4.52 -16.18
CA THR A 37 -6.10 -3.68 -16.13
C THR A 37 -5.29 -4.03 -14.91
N ILE A 38 -3.99 -4.24 -15.08
CA ILE A 38 -3.05 -4.40 -13.98
C ILE A 38 -2.26 -3.10 -13.83
N TYR A 39 -2.09 -2.60 -12.61
CA TYR A 39 -1.29 -1.42 -12.32
C TYR A 39 -0.15 -1.71 -11.36
N ILE A 40 0.94 -0.99 -11.56
CA ILE A 40 2.00 -0.75 -10.59
C ILE A 40 1.87 0.69 -10.07
N HIS A 41 2.21 0.91 -8.81
CA HIS A 41 2.23 2.24 -8.22
C HIS A 41 3.67 2.62 -7.89
N PRO A 42 4.36 3.36 -8.78
CA PRO A 42 5.79 3.59 -8.66
C PRO A 42 6.15 4.63 -7.58
N VAL A 43 5.21 5.47 -7.14
CA VAL A 43 5.46 6.48 -6.10
C VAL A 43 5.73 5.79 -4.77
N GLU A 44 5.05 4.69 -4.51
CA GLU A 44 5.16 3.89 -3.29
C GLU A 44 6.48 3.12 -3.20
N LEU A 45 7.15 2.89 -4.32
CA LEU A 45 8.50 2.31 -4.31
C LEU A 45 9.52 3.23 -3.61
N ILE A 46 9.31 4.54 -3.65
CA ILE A 46 10.15 5.52 -2.93
C ILE A 46 10.00 5.34 -1.41
N ALA A 47 8.82 4.89 -0.97
CA ALA A 47 8.52 4.59 0.42
C ALA A 47 8.76 3.10 0.77
N SER A 48 9.60 2.42 0.00
CA SER A 48 9.91 0.99 0.16
C SER A 48 8.67 0.08 0.19
N THR A 49 7.60 0.49 -0.48
CA THR A 49 6.34 -0.24 -0.57
C THR A 49 6.08 -0.66 -2.02
N PHE A 50 6.02 -1.96 -2.27
CA PHE A 50 5.59 -2.46 -3.57
C PHE A 50 4.07 -2.63 -3.59
N LYS A 51 3.36 -1.93 -4.48
CA LYS A 51 1.92 -2.10 -4.70
C LYS A 51 1.61 -2.59 -6.12
N LEU A 52 0.75 -3.60 -6.20
CA LEU A 52 0.17 -4.12 -7.43
C LEU A 52 -1.36 -4.01 -7.36
N SER A 53 -1.99 -3.61 -8.45
CA SER A 53 -3.45 -3.58 -8.53
C SER A 53 -3.99 -4.33 -9.71
N TYR A 54 -5.16 -4.93 -9.51
CA TYR A 54 -5.98 -5.50 -10.55
C TYR A 54 -7.32 -4.77 -10.58
N GLU A 55 -7.67 -4.22 -11.74
CA GLU A 55 -8.94 -3.55 -12.01
C GLU A 55 -9.74 -4.33 -13.04
N ARG A 56 -11.02 -4.57 -12.74
CA ARG A 56 -11.98 -5.17 -13.66
C ARG A 56 -13.12 -4.21 -13.95
N ALA A 57 -13.24 -3.81 -15.20
CA ALA A 57 -14.35 -2.98 -15.66
C ALA A 57 -15.63 -3.81 -15.91
N PHE A 58 -16.79 -3.22 -15.62
CA PHE A 58 -18.11 -3.80 -15.80
C PHE A 58 -19.14 -2.74 -16.20
N GLY A 59 -20.20 -3.20 -16.86
CA GLY A 59 -21.32 -2.36 -17.31
C GLY A 59 -20.98 -1.43 -18.47
N ALA A 60 -22.02 -0.84 -19.08
CA ALA A 60 -21.88 0.05 -20.23
C ALA A 60 -21.13 1.36 -19.90
N LYS A 61 -21.20 1.82 -18.65
CA LYS A 61 -20.47 3.00 -18.16
C LYS A 61 -19.00 2.70 -17.85
N GLU A 62 -18.56 1.45 -17.98
CA GLU A 62 -17.21 1.00 -17.61
C GLU A 62 -16.83 1.43 -16.18
N ASN A 63 -17.76 1.26 -15.24
CA ASN A 63 -17.44 1.26 -13.82
C ASN A 63 -16.46 0.12 -13.54
N SER A 64 -15.69 0.18 -12.47
CA SER A 64 -14.74 -0.89 -12.17
C SER A 64 -14.58 -1.16 -10.69
N VAL A 65 -14.22 -2.40 -10.37
CA VAL A 65 -13.69 -2.77 -9.06
C VAL A 65 -12.19 -2.87 -9.21
N MET A 66 -11.45 -2.24 -8.32
CA MET A 66 -10.00 -2.41 -8.24
C MET A 66 -9.62 -2.98 -6.87
N ILE A 67 -8.75 -3.97 -6.90
CA ILE A 67 -8.13 -4.57 -5.72
C ILE A 67 -6.65 -4.25 -5.78
N VAL A 68 -6.09 -3.76 -4.69
CA VAL A 68 -4.67 -3.43 -4.52
C VAL A 68 -4.11 -4.34 -3.45
N ALA A 69 -2.96 -4.95 -3.74
CA ALA A 69 -2.15 -5.65 -2.76
C ALA A 69 -0.81 -4.91 -2.66
N GLY A 70 -0.34 -4.71 -1.43
CA GLY A 70 0.92 -4.03 -1.16
C GLY A 70 1.77 -4.78 -0.16
N PHE A 71 3.08 -4.70 -0.31
CA PHE A 71 4.07 -5.23 0.62
C PHE A 71 5.05 -4.12 0.98
N LEU A 72 5.29 -3.93 2.27
CA LEU A 72 6.28 -3.02 2.83
C LEU A 72 7.50 -3.83 3.24
N LEU A 73 8.69 -3.38 2.83
CA LEU A 73 9.96 -3.92 3.30
C LEU A 73 10.93 -2.76 3.47
N ARG A 74 11.27 -2.42 4.71
CA ARG A 74 12.20 -1.32 5.04
C ARG A 74 13.22 -1.81 6.06
N GLU A 75 14.48 -1.64 5.73
CA GLU A 75 15.63 -2.03 6.56
C GLU A 75 16.44 -0.76 6.83
N GLY A 76 16.68 -0.47 8.11
CA GLY A 76 17.51 0.62 8.60
C GLY A 76 18.62 0.07 9.49
N THR A 77 19.49 0.94 10.02
CA THR A 77 20.63 0.53 10.85
C THR A 77 20.22 -0.25 12.10
N ASP A 78 19.16 0.20 12.78
CA ASP A 78 18.69 -0.39 14.04
C ASP A 78 17.20 -0.81 13.98
N THR A 79 16.54 -0.62 12.83
CA THR A 79 15.10 -0.88 12.67
C THR A 79 14.84 -1.73 11.45
N GLU A 80 13.99 -2.73 11.59
CA GLU A 80 13.46 -3.53 10.49
C GLU A 80 11.94 -3.44 10.46
N GLU A 81 11.37 -3.21 9.28
CA GLU A 81 9.93 -3.13 9.10
C GLU A 81 9.50 -3.99 7.92
N SER A 82 8.51 -4.83 8.17
CA SER A 82 7.88 -5.63 7.13
C SER A 82 6.37 -5.58 7.28
N GLY A 83 5.65 -5.63 6.18
CA GLY A 83 4.20 -5.51 6.27
C GLY A 83 3.48 -5.87 4.99
N ALA A 84 2.17 -6.02 5.13
CA ALA A 84 1.26 -6.25 4.02
C ALA A 84 0.09 -5.29 4.11
N SER A 85 -0.42 -4.87 2.95
CA SER A 85 -1.62 -4.05 2.84
C SER A 85 -2.53 -4.57 1.75
N GLY A 86 -3.82 -4.36 1.96
CA GLY A 86 -4.88 -4.67 1.00
C GLY A 86 -5.84 -3.50 0.90
N GLU A 87 -6.28 -3.20 -0.31
CA GLU A 87 -7.19 -2.09 -0.55
C GLU A 87 -8.17 -2.42 -1.68
N ILE A 88 -9.42 -1.98 -1.53
CA ILE A 88 -10.50 -2.21 -2.49
C ILE A 88 -11.17 -0.89 -2.84
N HIS A 89 -11.33 -0.64 -4.15
CA HIS A 89 -11.96 0.56 -4.70
C HIS A 89 -13.16 0.18 -5.55
N LEU A 90 -14.25 0.93 -5.41
CA LEU A 90 -15.37 0.89 -6.34
C LEU A 90 -15.36 2.14 -7.22
N ARG A 91 -14.78 2.05 -8.42
CA ARG A 91 -14.64 3.17 -9.36
C ARG A 91 -15.94 3.39 -10.15
N LEU A 92 -16.59 4.50 -9.86
CA LEU A 92 -17.76 4.99 -10.60
C LEU A 92 -17.28 5.97 -11.67
N THR A 93 -17.46 5.60 -12.93
CA THR A 93 -17.10 6.46 -14.06
C THR A 93 -18.11 7.60 -14.16
N LEU A 94 -17.64 8.83 -13.94
CA LEU A 94 -18.45 10.04 -14.01
C LEU A 94 -18.51 10.58 -15.44
N LEU A 95 -17.35 10.59 -16.12
CA LEU A 95 -17.22 11.09 -17.48
C LEU A 95 -16.27 10.21 -18.27
N LYS A 96 -16.63 9.94 -19.53
CA LYS A 96 -15.79 9.24 -20.49
C LYS A 96 -15.64 10.10 -21.74
N ILE A 97 -14.42 10.53 -22.01
CA ILE A 97 -14.05 11.26 -23.22
C ILE A 97 -13.19 10.31 -24.06
N ALA A 98 -13.78 9.69 -25.08
CA ALA A 98 -13.06 8.90 -26.06
C ALA A 98 -12.97 9.72 -27.35
N ARG A 99 -11.85 10.42 -27.56
CA ARG A 99 -11.64 11.23 -28.77
C ARG A 99 -11.30 10.37 -29.98
N THR A 100 -10.66 9.21 -29.78
CA THR A 100 -10.28 8.26 -30.85
C THR A 100 -10.22 6.83 -30.33
N THR A 101 -10.11 5.83 -31.22
CA THR A 101 -9.85 4.42 -30.85
C THR A 101 -8.54 4.23 -30.07
N LYS A 102 -7.59 5.17 -30.19
CA LYS A 102 -6.26 5.12 -29.60
C LYS A 102 -6.14 5.83 -28.26
N PHE A 103 -7.09 6.69 -27.90
CA PHE A 103 -7.01 7.50 -26.69
C PHE A 103 -8.36 7.57 -25.97
N GLY A 104 -8.36 7.12 -24.71
CA GLY A 104 -9.49 7.25 -23.81
C GLY A 104 -9.11 8.02 -22.56
N LEU A 105 -9.94 8.97 -22.16
CA LEU A 105 -9.86 9.69 -20.91
C LEU A 105 -11.12 9.36 -20.09
N LYS A 106 -10.95 8.96 -18.84
CA LYS A 106 -12.04 8.73 -17.89
C LYS A 106 -11.83 9.55 -16.65
N ILE A 107 -12.91 10.12 -16.13
CA ILE A 107 -12.96 10.73 -14.81
C ILE A 107 -13.82 9.82 -13.95
N TYR A 108 -13.34 9.50 -12.75
CA TYR A 108 -14.03 8.62 -11.82
C TYR A 108 -14.01 9.18 -10.40
N ALA A 109 -14.96 8.72 -9.60
CA ALA A 109 -14.92 8.79 -8.15
C ALA A 109 -14.94 7.36 -7.59
N ALA A 110 -14.23 7.11 -6.50
CA ALA A 110 -14.15 5.79 -5.90
C ALA A 110 -14.16 5.88 -4.38
N PRO A 111 -15.22 5.40 -3.70
CA PRO A 111 -15.07 5.01 -2.32
C PRO A 111 -14.10 3.84 -2.23
N PHE A 112 -13.32 3.81 -1.16
CA PHE A 112 -12.36 2.76 -0.93
C PHE A 112 -12.26 2.38 0.54
N PHE A 113 -11.72 1.18 0.76
CA PHE A 113 -11.33 0.67 2.07
C PHE A 113 -9.93 0.08 1.96
N LYS A 114 -9.07 0.36 2.94
CA LYS A 114 -7.67 -0.07 3.04
C LYS A 114 -7.44 -0.67 4.42
N ALA A 115 -6.73 -1.78 4.46
CA ALA A 115 -6.22 -2.40 5.67
C ALA A 115 -4.72 -2.65 5.52
N GLN A 116 -3.96 -2.45 6.59
CA GLN A 116 -2.52 -2.63 6.60
C GLN A 116 -2.07 -3.23 7.94
N TYR A 117 -1.09 -4.12 7.85
CA TYR A 117 -0.39 -4.73 8.96
C TYR A 117 1.10 -4.49 8.77
N ILE A 118 1.78 -3.98 9.79
CA ILE A 118 3.23 -3.81 9.82
C ILE A 118 3.76 -4.44 11.09
N ASP A 119 4.80 -5.24 10.93
CA ASP A 119 5.67 -5.74 11.97
C ASP A 119 6.94 -4.88 11.99
N ARG A 120 7.30 -4.39 13.17
CA ARG A 120 8.43 -3.48 13.36
C ARG A 120 9.34 -4.04 14.46
N GLY A 121 10.53 -4.45 14.03
CA GLY A 121 11.65 -4.79 14.89
C GLY A 121 12.52 -3.56 15.15
N TYR A 122 13.01 -3.43 16.38
CA TYR A 122 14.09 -2.53 16.74
C TYR A 122 15.14 -3.28 17.56
N THR A 123 16.39 -2.94 17.35
CA THR A 123 17.52 -3.52 18.06
C THR A 123 18.22 -2.45 18.90
N GLU A 124 18.35 -2.69 20.20
CA GLU A 124 19.12 -1.83 21.11
C GLU A 124 20.46 -2.50 21.46
N GLU A 125 21.57 -1.77 21.38
CA GLU A 125 22.84 -2.18 21.97
C GLU A 125 22.95 -1.65 23.40
N ARG A 126 22.85 -2.53 24.40
CA ARG A 126 23.11 -2.16 25.80
C ARG A 126 24.55 -2.41 26.17
N CYS A 127 25.24 -1.35 26.56
CA CYS A 127 26.58 -1.41 27.09
C CYS A 127 26.56 -1.37 28.63
N THR A 128 27.06 -2.43 29.28
CA THR A 128 27.27 -2.39 30.74
C THR A 128 28.61 -1.69 31.04
N LEU A 129 28.54 -0.48 31.58
CA LEU A 129 29.72 0.30 31.97
C LEU A 129 30.22 -0.13 33.34
N TYR A 130 31.49 -0.52 33.42
CA TYR A 130 32.19 -0.73 34.69
C TYR A 130 33.22 0.37 34.91
N SER A 131 33.23 0.94 36.11
CA SER A 131 34.23 1.91 36.53
C SER A 131 35.47 1.19 37.05
N THR A 132 36.51 1.08 36.24
CA THR A 132 37.86 0.69 36.68
C THR A 132 38.72 1.94 36.87
N GLY A 133 38.33 2.81 37.81
CA GLY A 133 39.03 4.07 38.10
C GLY A 133 38.50 5.25 37.28
N TRP A 134 39.36 5.93 36.51
CA TRP A 134 39.02 7.14 35.74
C TRP A 134 38.50 6.88 34.31
N ASN A 135 38.46 5.62 33.87
CA ASN A 135 38.01 5.25 32.54
C ASN A 135 36.77 4.38 32.61
N TYR A 136 35.76 4.74 31.81
CA TYR A 136 34.61 3.89 31.54
C TYR A 136 34.96 3.00 30.35
N THR A 137 34.86 1.68 30.51
CA THR A 137 35.07 0.72 29.40
C THR A 137 33.84 -0.16 29.26
N CYS A 138 33.36 -0.31 28.03
CA CYS A 138 32.29 -1.24 27.69
C CYS A 138 32.85 -2.67 27.74
N LEU A 139 32.35 -3.51 28.65
CA LEU A 139 32.81 -4.90 28.78
C LEU A 139 31.88 -5.89 28.09
N GLU A 140 30.59 -5.57 27.98
CA GLU A 140 29.58 -6.44 27.40
C GLU A 140 28.55 -5.59 26.65
N SER A 141 28.43 -5.86 25.34
CA SER A 141 27.38 -5.36 24.46
C SER A 141 26.33 -6.46 24.32
N VAL A 142 25.11 -6.22 24.80
CA VAL A 142 23.98 -7.12 24.58
C VAL A 142 23.07 -6.49 23.55
N GLU A 143 22.82 -7.22 22.46
CA GLU A 143 21.83 -6.88 21.45
C GLU A 143 20.45 -7.35 21.92
N ILE A 144 19.53 -6.41 22.16
CA ILE A 144 18.16 -6.71 22.58
C ILE A 144 17.21 -6.39 21.43
N GLY A 145 16.52 -7.41 20.93
CA GLY A 145 15.45 -7.27 19.94
C GLY A 145 14.11 -6.94 20.58
N HIS A 146 13.45 -5.92 20.07
CA HIS A 146 12.10 -5.51 20.46
C HIS A 146 11.17 -5.58 19.25
N GLY A 147 9.98 -6.14 19.42
CA GLY A 147 8.94 -6.21 18.39
C GLY A 147 7.70 -5.41 18.75
N SER A 148 7.14 -4.70 17.76
CA SER A 148 5.83 -4.04 17.85
C SER A 148 5.05 -4.31 16.58
N TYR A 149 3.72 -4.37 16.68
CA TYR A 149 2.86 -4.48 15.51
C TYR A 149 1.90 -3.29 15.41
N ILE A 150 1.73 -2.83 14.17
CA ILE A 150 0.80 -1.76 13.77
C ILE A 150 -0.28 -2.37 12.90
N ARG A 151 -1.54 -2.14 13.27
CA ARG A 151 -2.72 -2.44 12.45
C ARG A 151 -3.39 -1.13 12.09
N SER A 152 -3.60 -0.87 10.81
CA SER A 152 -4.33 0.32 10.37
C SER A 152 -5.48 -0.04 9.43
N TYR A 153 -6.57 0.70 9.60
CA TYR A 153 -7.76 0.62 8.78
C TYR A 153 -8.08 2.03 8.30
N ALA A 154 -8.31 2.17 7.00
CA ALA A 154 -8.68 3.45 6.41
C ALA A 154 -9.85 3.29 5.45
N GLY A 155 -10.73 4.28 5.45
CA GLY A 155 -11.84 4.39 4.51
C GLY A 155 -11.93 5.81 3.99
N GLY A 156 -12.26 5.97 2.71
CA GLY A 156 -12.25 7.30 2.11
C GLY A 156 -12.90 7.37 0.75
N LEU A 157 -12.74 8.53 0.13
CA LEU A 157 -13.19 8.82 -1.22
C LEU A 157 -12.03 9.42 -2.00
N VAL A 158 -11.80 8.89 -3.20
CA VAL A 158 -10.88 9.49 -4.17
C VAL A 158 -11.61 9.87 -5.44
N ALA A 159 -11.14 10.93 -6.09
CA ALA A 159 -11.49 11.27 -7.45
C ALA A 159 -10.23 11.21 -8.31
N GLY A 160 -10.37 10.73 -9.53
CA GLY A 160 -9.21 10.53 -10.38
C GLY A 160 -9.50 10.55 -11.85
N VAL A 161 -8.41 10.61 -12.60
CA VAL A 161 -8.38 10.58 -14.05
C VAL A 161 -7.65 9.31 -14.47
N LYS A 162 -8.23 8.56 -15.40
CA LYS A 162 -7.61 7.40 -16.05
C LYS A 162 -7.46 7.69 -17.54
N LEU A 163 -6.23 7.81 -17.97
CA LEU A 163 -5.80 7.90 -19.37
C LEU A 163 -5.51 6.50 -19.88
N THR A 164 -5.97 6.17 -21.08
CA THR A 164 -5.68 4.89 -21.73
C THR A 164 -5.16 5.14 -23.14
N PHE A 165 -3.93 4.69 -23.41
CA PHE A 165 -3.24 4.80 -24.69
C PHE A 165 -3.24 3.45 -25.42
N VAL A 166 -3.62 3.49 -26.69
CA VAL A 166 -3.67 2.34 -27.61
C VAL A 166 -4.44 1.15 -27.00
N GLN A 167 -5.39 1.45 -26.12
CA GLN A 167 -6.14 0.47 -25.31
C GLN A 167 -5.31 -0.47 -24.43
N LYS A 168 -3.97 -0.37 -24.44
CA LYS A 168 -3.04 -1.27 -23.76
C LYS A 168 -2.33 -0.64 -22.58
N ILE A 169 -2.05 0.66 -22.61
CA ILE A 169 -1.35 1.35 -21.51
C ILE A 169 -2.38 2.20 -20.78
N ALA A 170 -2.42 2.10 -19.46
CA ALA A 170 -3.27 2.88 -18.59
C ALA A 170 -2.42 3.71 -17.64
N ILE A 171 -2.68 5.01 -17.57
CA ILE A 171 -2.06 5.91 -16.61
C ILE A 171 -3.19 6.50 -15.79
N GLY A 172 -3.04 6.54 -14.47
CA GLY A 172 -4.01 7.17 -13.61
C GLY A 172 -3.37 8.08 -12.60
N ILE A 173 -4.08 9.16 -12.30
CA ILE A 173 -3.77 10.09 -11.23
C ILE A 173 -5.04 10.23 -10.40
N TYR A 174 -4.92 10.21 -9.09
CA TYR A 174 -6.05 10.43 -8.20
C TYR A 174 -5.66 11.30 -7.01
N VAL A 175 -6.67 11.97 -6.47
CA VAL A 175 -6.60 12.79 -5.26
C VAL A 175 -7.84 12.55 -4.42
N GLY A 176 -7.70 12.62 -3.11
CA GLY A 176 -8.82 12.46 -2.20
C GLY A 176 -8.39 12.59 -0.75
N GLY A 177 -9.13 11.91 0.11
CA GLY A 177 -8.83 11.82 1.52
C GLY A 177 -9.42 10.58 2.16
N GLN A 178 -8.90 10.25 3.34
CA GLN A 178 -9.30 9.08 4.10
C GLN A 178 -9.37 9.39 5.59
N ALA A 179 -10.31 8.75 6.28
CA ALA A 179 -10.26 8.60 7.72
C ALA A 179 -9.50 7.31 8.03
N ARG A 180 -8.41 7.44 8.79
CA ARG A 180 -7.54 6.33 9.20
C ARG A 180 -7.65 6.15 10.70
N TYR A 181 -7.81 4.90 11.12
CA TYR A 181 -7.68 4.45 12.49
C TYR A 181 -6.47 3.52 12.60
N VAL A 182 -5.64 3.72 13.62
CA VAL A 182 -4.47 2.91 13.88
C VAL A 182 -4.56 2.32 15.28
N ASP A 183 -4.34 1.02 15.35
CA ASP A 183 -4.13 0.27 16.58
C ASP A 183 -2.65 -0.13 16.64
N HIS A 184 -1.98 0.30 17.70
CA HIS A 184 -0.56 0.05 17.92
C HIS A 184 -0.38 -0.69 19.23
N SER A 185 0.25 -1.86 19.15
CA SER A 185 0.72 -2.55 20.34
C SER A 185 2.09 -2.03 20.72
N PRO A 186 2.27 -1.54 21.96
CA PRO A 186 3.59 -1.14 22.42
C PRO A 186 4.51 -2.37 22.52
N PHE A 187 5.81 -2.12 22.45
CA PHE A 187 6.85 -3.11 22.71
C PHE A 187 6.63 -3.75 24.09
N GLU A 188 6.92 -5.06 24.24
CA GLU A 188 6.72 -5.84 25.48
C GLU A 188 7.56 -5.39 26.70
N ASN A 189 8.15 -4.19 26.70
CA ASN A 189 8.87 -3.63 27.84
C ASN A 189 8.15 -2.40 28.41
N GLU A 190 7.62 -2.54 29.62
CA GLU A 190 6.85 -1.54 30.38
C GLU A 190 7.61 -0.23 30.71
N ASN A 191 8.91 -0.14 30.38
CA ASN A 191 9.79 1.00 30.74
C ASN A 191 10.25 1.85 29.56
N TYR A 192 9.77 1.60 28.34
CA TYR A 192 10.13 2.44 27.19
C TYR A 192 8.98 3.42 26.89
N GLU A 193 9.17 4.68 27.28
CA GLU A 193 8.36 5.78 26.76
C GLU A 193 8.48 5.78 25.24
N SER A 194 7.35 5.84 24.56
CA SER A 194 7.32 5.74 23.12
C SER A 194 8.05 6.94 22.51
N TYR A 195 9.16 6.67 21.82
CA TYR A 195 10.00 7.65 21.13
C TYR A 195 9.31 8.31 19.91
N PHE A 196 8.00 8.53 19.96
CA PHE A 196 7.22 9.16 18.88
C PHE A 196 7.25 10.70 18.96
N GLY A 197 8.33 11.27 19.50
CA GLY A 197 8.50 12.71 19.71
C GLY A 197 9.56 13.38 18.84
N GLU A 198 10.22 12.68 17.91
CA GLU A 198 11.26 13.32 17.10
C GLU A 198 10.64 14.14 15.96
N ASP A 199 10.89 15.44 16.04
CA ASP A 199 10.58 16.46 15.05
C ASP A 199 11.14 16.07 13.69
N ILE A 200 10.23 15.63 12.80
CA ILE A 200 10.51 15.40 11.40
C ILE A 200 10.92 16.74 10.78
N ALA A 201 12.18 16.86 10.39
CA ALA A 201 12.66 18.02 9.65
C ALA A 201 11.88 18.12 8.33
N PRO A 202 11.21 19.25 8.03
CA PRO A 202 10.36 19.36 6.86
C PRO A 202 11.21 19.37 5.59
N ASP A 203 11.18 18.25 4.86
CA ASP A 203 11.77 18.19 3.52
C ASP A 203 11.03 19.13 2.56
N ILE A 204 11.81 19.86 1.75
CA ILE A 204 11.41 21.09 1.01
C ILE A 204 10.53 20.80 -0.23
N LEU A 205 9.99 19.58 -0.40
CA LEU A 205 9.12 19.25 -1.53
C LEU A 205 7.67 19.02 -1.07
N PRO A 206 6.67 19.73 -1.60
CA PRO A 206 5.28 19.57 -1.18
C PRO A 206 4.72 18.15 -1.45
N PHE A 207 5.33 17.40 -2.37
CA PHE A 207 5.00 16.00 -2.60
C PHE A 207 5.64 15.05 -1.59
N SER A 208 6.81 15.37 -1.00
CA SER A 208 7.41 14.54 0.05
C SER A 208 6.58 14.60 1.32
N LEU A 209 6.07 15.78 1.70
CA LEU A 209 5.17 15.96 2.83
C LEU A 209 3.88 15.14 2.73
N ILE A 210 3.22 15.10 1.57
CA ILE A 210 2.00 14.30 1.40
C ILE A 210 2.32 12.81 1.47
N ASN A 211 3.43 12.39 0.87
CA ASN A 211 3.88 11.00 0.90
C ASN A 211 4.24 10.59 2.33
N GLU A 212 4.93 11.44 3.08
CA GLU A 212 5.31 11.21 4.48
C GLU A 212 4.10 11.09 5.41
N ILE A 213 3.11 11.98 5.25
CA ILE A 213 1.85 11.89 6.01
C ILE A 213 1.09 10.60 5.69
N GLU A 214 1.10 10.14 4.44
CA GLU A 214 0.48 8.87 4.08
C GLU A 214 1.26 7.68 4.64
N ASN A 215 2.59 7.76 4.63
CA ASN A 215 3.51 6.67 4.96
C ASN A 215 3.80 6.53 6.44
N ASP A 216 3.50 7.53 7.27
CA ASP A 216 3.52 7.36 8.73
C ASP A 216 2.42 6.34 9.13
N PRO A 217 2.82 5.12 9.52
CA PRO A 217 1.86 4.05 9.80
C PRO A 217 1.16 4.25 11.15
N THR A 218 1.69 5.12 12.01
CA THR A 218 1.20 5.33 13.39
C THR A 218 0.07 6.37 13.47
N ARG A 219 -0.09 7.17 12.42
CA ARG A 219 -0.97 8.33 12.45
C ARG A 219 -2.45 7.96 12.30
N THR A 220 -3.26 8.34 13.29
CA THR A 220 -4.73 8.30 13.22
C THR A 220 -5.28 9.67 12.82
N GLY A 221 -6.34 9.70 12.00
CA GLY A 221 -7.03 10.95 11.66
C GLY A 221 -7.52 11.03 10.21
N ILE A 222 -7.84 12.25 9.78
CA ILE A 222 -8.23 12.55 8.39
C ILE A 222 -6.99 12.98 7.63
N LEU A 223 -6.62 12.21 6.61
CA LEU A 223 -5.39 12.37 5.85
C LEU A 223 -5.70 12.60 4.37
N PRO A 224 -4.99 13.53 3.69
CA PRO A 224 -5.06 13.65 2.25
C PRO A 224 -4.46 12.40 1.59
N LEU A 225 -4.89 12.10 0.37
CA LEU A 225 -4.37 11.00 -0.44
C LEU A 225 -4.12 11.50 -1.85
N VAL A 226 -2.94 11.20 -2.39
CA VAL A 226 -2.58 11.46 -3.79
C VAL A 226 -1.87 10.24 -4.31
N GLY A 227 -2.18 9.80 -5.52
CA GLY A 227 -1.46 8.68 -6.10
C GLY A 227 -1.39 8.69 -7.60
N PHE A 228 -0.40 7.95 -8.07
CA PHE A 228 -0.09 7.77 -9.48
C PHE A 228 0.02 6.27 -9.77
N GLN A 229 -0.70 5.83 -10.79
CA GLN A 229 -0.72 4.43 -11.20
C GLN A 229 -0.34 4.32 -12.68
N PHE A 230 0.50 3.36 -13.00
CA PHE A 230 0.87 3.00 -14.37
C PHE A 230 0.51 1.53 -14.59
N GLY A 231 -0.11 1.20 -15.72
CA GLY A 231 -0.67 -0.12 -15.90
C GLY A 231 -0.87 -0.56 -17.34
N PHE A 232 -1.23 -1.83 -17.47
CA PHE A 232 -1.49 -2.49 -18.73
C PHE A 232 -2.90 -3.06 -18.77
N SER A 233 -3.59 -2.77 -19.85
CA SER A 233 -4.96 -3.16 -20.12
C SER A 233 -5.01 -4.29 -21.14
N PHE A 234 -5.86 -5.30 -20.89
CA PHE A 234 -6.07 -6.46 -21.76
C PHE A 234 -7.50 -7.01 -21.66
#